data_AF-A0A6P4DAI7-F1
#
_entry.id   AF-A0A6P4DAI7-F1
#
_cell.length_a   1.000
_cell.length_b   1.000
_cell.length_c   1.000
_cell.angle_alpha   90.00
_cell.angle_beta   90.00
_cell.angle_gamma   90.00
#
_symmetry.space_group_name_H-M   'P 1'
#
loop_
_entity.id
_entity.type
_entity.pdbx_description
1 polymer ?
#
loop_
_entity_poly.entity_id
_entity_poly.type
_entity_poly.pdbx_seq_one_letter_code
_entity_poly.pdbx_strand_id
1 'polypeptide(L)'
;MAIRNAIRDVFSEVRHRLCDWHLIRNATSNVENPSFTFKFRKIMLGDYEIPVFKRKWVQLIEEFGLEDKPWVNNMYEEKHMWATAYIRGKFFAGFRTTSRCEGLHSVVTRYVGLQYDLTSFVEHFQRCVAHLRFKEFNADYESTCGVPIMQTCIELLERFVAEVYTHEIFLLFMSFLSRAGSMRVLNIENNNDCSKYIVCKHGRPDFLWTVEFCQEEIIMCSCLRMESFGIPCERIVKVLVDKDICVIPPSLVLDRWTKTVKSALNDASGFTRDAVVISRQSDLMKFSKQLAAVAAKVP
;
A
#
# COMPACT_ATOMS: atom_id res chain seq x y z
N MET A 1 -3.51 -2.71 24.14
CA MET A 1 -4.96 -2.47 24.34
C MET A 1 -5.35 -0.99 24.32
N ALA A 2 -4.61 -0.09 25.00
CA ALA A 2 -4.94 1.35 25.05
C ALA A 2 -5.07 2.02 23.66
N ILE A 3 -4.08 1.84 22.77
CA ILE A 3 -4.11 2.43 21.42
C ILE A 3 -5.32 1.94 20.60
N ARG A 4 -5.65 0.65 20.68
CA ARG A 4 -6.80 0.08 19.98
C ARG A 4 -8.11 0.72 20.45
N ASN A 5 -8.31 0.86 21.75
CA ASN A 5 -9.53 1.45 22.29
C ASN A 5 -9.63 2.92 21.89
N ALA A 6 -8.54 3.69 22.03
CA ALA A 6 -8.48 5.08 21.59
C ALA A 6 -8.80 5.24 20.09
N ILE A 7 -8.26 4.37 19.22
CA ILE A 7 -8.59 4.39 17.79
C ILE A 7 -10.07 4.14 17.56
N ARG A 8 -10.67 3.18 18.26
CA ARG A 8 -12.10 2.88 18.10
C ARG A 8 -12.99 4.03 18.56
N ASP A 9 -12.59 4.73 19.61
CA ASP A 9 -13.37 5.82 20.18
C ASP A 9 -13.28 7.09 19.32
N VAL A 10 -12.11 7.35 18.70
CA VAL A 10 -11.87 8.55 17.87
C VAL A 10 -12.18 8.31 16.39
N PHE A 11 -11.93 7.09 15.89
CA PHE A 11 -12.06 6.70 14.48
C PHE A 11 -12.87 5.40 14.36
N SER A 12 -14.18 5.49 14.60
CA SER A 12 -15.10 4.34 14.62
C SER A 12 -15.10 3.51 13.33
N GLU A 13 -14.87 4.16 12.19
CA GLU A 13 -14.83 3.53 10.86
C GLU A 13 -13.47 2.88 10.53
N VAL A 14 -12.43 3.14 11.32
CA VAL A 14 -11.07 2.65 11.06
C VAL A 14 -10.89 1.26 11.67
N ARG A 15 -10.39 0.33 10.86
CA ARG A 15 -9.99 -1.00 11.34
C ARG A 15 -8.56 -0.96 11.86
N HIS A 16 -8.40 -1.23 13.15
CA HIS A 16 -7.09 -1.48 13.71
C HIS A 16 -6.58 -2.87 13.30
N ARG A 17 -5.28 -2.94 13.03
CA ARG A 17 -4.57 -4.12 12.59
C ARG A 17 -3.26 -4.24 13.36
N LEU A 18 -2.87 -5.47 13.65
CA LEU A 18 -1.58 -5.79 14.24
C LEU A 18 -0.46 -5.77 13.19
N CYS A 19 0.73 -5.33 13.59
CA CYS A 19 1.90 -5.28 12.72
C CYS A 19 2.47 -6.69 12.49
N ASP A 20 2.58 -7.10 11.23
CA ASP A 20 3.06 -8.42 10.83
C ASP A 20 4.45 -8.75 11.39
N TRP A 21 5.35 -7.76 11.49
CA TRP A 21 6.70 -7.95 12.04
C TRP A 21 6.64 -8.33 13.53
N HIS A 22 5.86 -7.59 14.31
CA HIS A 22 5.67 -7.88 15.73
C HIS A 22 5.00 -9.24 15.93
N LEU A 23 4.02 -9.60 15.09
CA LEU A 23 3.39 -10.92 15.14
C LEU A 23 4.37 -12.05 14.87
N ILE A 24 5.21 -11.93 13.84
CA ILE A 24 6.22 -12.93 13.50
C ILE A 24 7.28 -13.04 14.61
N ARG A 25 7.72 -11.91 15.16
CA ARG A 25 8.63 -11.88 16.31
C ARG A 25 8.02 -12.57 17.53
N ASN A 26 6.77 -12.24 17.86
CA ASN A 26 6.06 -12.86 18.98
C ASN A 26 5.84 -14.35 18.76
N ALA A 27 5.49 -14.78 17.55
CA ALA A 27 5.38 -16.20 17.20
C ALA A 27 6.69 -16.94 17.41
N THR A 28 7.81 -16.32 17.03
CA THR A 28 9.16 -16.88 17.21
C THR A 28 9.52 -17.00 18.68
N SER A 29 9.27 -15.96 19.48
CA SER A 29 9.56 -15.98 20.92
C SER A 29 8.63 -16.92 21.71
N ASN A 30 7.39 -17.13 21.26
CA ASN A 30 6.46 -18.01 21.97
C ASN A 30 6.68 -19.49 21.64
N VAL A 31 6.97 -19.84 20.38
CA VAL A 31 7.07 -21.23 19.94
C VAL A 31 8.52 -21.70 19.81
N GLU A 32 9.46 -20.78 19.61
CA GLU A 32 10.90 -21.05 19.50
C GLU A 32 11.28 -22.06 18.41
N ASN A 33 10.39 -22.24 17.42
CA ASN A 33 10.59 -23.14 16.29
C ASN A 33 10.56 -22.36 14.96
N PRO A 34 11.69 -22.26 14.24
CA PRO A 34 11.75 -21.53 12.96
C PRO A 34 10.80 -22.08 11.89
N SER A 35 10.55 -23.40 11.88
CA SER A 35 9.61 -24.04 10.93
C SER A 35 8.18 -23.58 11.19
N PHE A 36 7.78 -23.51 12.47
CA PHE A 36 6.49 -22.94 12.86
C PHE A 36 6.37 -21.48 12.40
N THR A 37 7.34 -20.64 12.73
CA THR A 37 7.33 -19.21 12.36
C THR A 37 7.18 -19.03 10.84
N PHE A 38 7.88 -19.83 10.05
CA PHE A 38 7.79 -19.80 8.60
C PHE A 38 6.39 -20.18 8.09
N LYS A 39 5.80 -21.26 8.61
CA LYS A 39 4.44 -21.70 8.23
C LYS A 39 3.36 -20.73 8.73
N PHE A 40 3.48 -20.23 9.95
CA PHE A 40 2.63 -19.17 10.51
C PHE A 40 2.65 -17.93 9.61
N ARG A 41 3.83 -17.46 9.19
CA ARG A 41 3.96 -16.33 8.25
C ARG A 41 3.22 -16.59 6.94
N LYS A 42 3.32 -17.80 6.37
CA LYS A 42 2.58 -18.17 5.15
C LYS A 42 1.07 -18.13 5.36
N ILE A 43 0.58 -18.62 6.50
CA ILE A 43 -0.84 -18.64 6.84
C ILE A 43 -1.39 -17.23 7.06
N MET A 44 -0.64 -16.40 7.79
CA MET A 44 -0.97 -15.00 8.05
C MET A 44 -1.08 -14.17 6.76
N LEU A 45 -0.10 -14.32 5.86
CA LEU A 45 0.02 -13.49 4.66
C LEU A 45 -0.76 -14.01 3.45
N GLY A 46 -1.21 -15.27 3.51
CA GLY A 46 -1.86 -15.94 2.40
C GLY A 46 -3.23 -15.37 2.08
N ASP A 47 -3.47 -15.15 0.80
CA ASP A 47 -4.78 -14.79 0.27
C ASP A 47 -5.64 -16.06 0.15
N TYR A 48 -6.38 -16.34 1.22
CA TYR A 48 -7.21 -17.53 1.37
C TYR A 48 -8.65 -17.15 1.63
N GLU A 49 -9.58 -17.95 1.12
CA GLU A 49 -10.93 -17.98 1.64
C GLU A 49 -10.95 -18.41 3.11
N ILE A 50 -11.90 -17.88 3.88
CA ILE A 50 -12.02 -18.12 5.32
C ILE A 50 -12.01 -19.63 5.67
N PRO A 51 -12.75 -20.51 4.96
CA PRO A 51 -12.71 -21.95 5.24
C PRO A 51 -11.32 -22.57 5.01
N VAL A 52 -10.60 -22.12 3.98
CA VAL A 52 -9.24 -22.60 3.67
C VAL A 52 -8.26 -22.14 4.75
N PHE A 53 -8.35 -20.88 5.19
CA PHE A 53 -7.56 -20.37 6.31
C PHE A 53 -7.80 -21.19 7.57
N LYS A 54 -9.07 -21.44 7.93
CA LYS A 54 -9.41 -22.21 9.14
C LYS A 54 -8.79 -23.60 9.13
N ARG A 55 -8.88 -24.33 8.00
CA ARG A 55 -8.23 -25.64 7.86
C ARG A 55 -6.71 -25.56 7.99
N LYS A 56 -6.07 -24.60 7.31
CA LYS A 56 -4.62 -24.41 7.38
C LYS A 56 -4.15 -24.05 8.79
N TRP A 57 -4.92 -23.25 9.51
CA TRP A 57 -4.64 -22.92 10.91
C TRP A 57 -4.64 -24.17 11.77
N VAL A 58 -5.72 -24.97 11.73
CA VAL A 58 -5.83 -26.22 12.51
C VAL A 58 -4.66 -27.15 12.20
N GLN A 59 -4.37 -27.39 10.91
CA GLN A 59 -3.23 -28.21 10.48
C GLN A 59 -1.89 -27.72 11.04
N LEU A 60 -1.67 -26.40 11.08
CA LEU A 60 -0.45 -25.83 11.65
C LEU A 60 -0.37 -26.09 13.16
N ILE A 61 -1.48 -26.00 13.89
CA ILE A 61 -1.47 -26.19 15.34
C ILE A 61 -1.25 -27.66 15.69
N GLU A 62 -1.95 -28.57 15.01
CA GLU A 62 -1.81 -30.02 15.18
C GLU A 62 -0.40 -30.51 14.85
N GLU A 63 0.20 -30.00 13.77
CA GLU A 63 1.55 -30.40 13.35
C GLU A 63 2.61 -30.11 14.43
N PHE A 64 2.41 -29.06 15.24
CA PHE A 64 3.36 -28.63 16.27
C PHE A 64 2.89 -28.93 17.69
N GLY A 65 1.73 -29.60 17.88
CA GLY A 65 1.18 -29.93 19.20
C GLY A 65 0.93 -28.71 20.08
N LEU A 66 0.31 -27.65 19.52
CA LEU A 66 0.14 -26.35 20.19
C LEU A 66 -1.32 -26.05 20.61
N GLU A 67 -2.19 -27.06 20.64
CA GLU A 67 -3.64 -26.94 20.88
C GLU A 67 -3.94 -26.29 22.24
N ASP A 68 -3.21 -26.70 23.28
CA ASP A 68 -3.42 -26.23 24.65
C ASP A 68 -2.66 -24.94 24.97
N LYS A 69 -1.93 -24.37 24.01
CA LYS A 69 -1.09 -23.19 24.24
C LYS A 69 -1.94 -21.91 24.29
N PRO A 70 -2.03 -21.20 25.43
CA PRO A 70 -2.91 -20.03 25.57
C PRO A 70 -2.63 -18.93 24.54
N TRP A 71 -1.36 -18.72 24.18
CA TRP A 71 -0.97 -17.75 23.17
C TRP A 71 -1.56 -18.07 21.78
N VAL A 72 -1.59 -19.36 21.39
CA VAL A 72 -2.17 -19.79 20.10
C VAL A 72 -3.67 -19.55 20.07
N ASN A 73 -4.36 -19.85 21.17
CA ASN A 73 -5.80 -19.62 21.29
C ASN A 73 -6.14 -18.13 21.20
N ASN A 74 -5.43 -17.28 21.93
CA ASN A 74 -5.59 -15.82 21.80
C ASN A 74 -5.31 -15.32 20.38
N MET A 75 -4.26 -15.85 19.72
CA MET A 75 -3.97 -15.49 18.32
C MET A 75 -5.14 -15.85 17.40
N TYR A 76 -5.78 -16.99 17.58
CA TYR A 76 -6.94 -17.36 16.78
C TYR A 76 -8.18 -16.50 17.05
N GLU A 77 -8.42 -16.10 18.30
CA GLU A 77 -9.49 -15.16 18.66
C GLU A 77 -9.29 -13.81 17.95
N GLU A 78 -8.06 -13.33 17.92
CA GLU A 78 -7.65 -12.06 17.32
C GLU A 78 -7.42 -12.09 15.80
N LYS A 79 -7.74 -13.20 15.11
CA LYS A 79 -7.51 -13.39 13.64
C LYS A 79 -8.01 -12.25 12.75
N HIS A 80 -9.07 -11.56 13.16
CA HIS A 80 -9.64 -10.43 12.45
C HIS A 80 -8.76 -9.16 12.44
N MET A 81 -7.66 -9.16 13.22
CA MET A 81 -6.71 -8.05 13.27
C MET A 81 -5.39 -8.34 12.54
N TRP A 82 -5.19 -9.56 12.03
CA TRP A 82 -3.89 -9.94 11.45
C TRP A 82 -3.94 -10.90 10.26
N ALA A 83 -4.93 -11.79 10.19
CA ALA A 83 -5.00 -12.77 9.11
C ALA A 83 -5.51 -12.12 7.83
N THR A 84 -4.74 -12.21 6.74
CA THR A 84 -5.10 -11.64 5.42
C THR A 84 -6.51 -12.05 4.99
N ALA A 85 -6.90 -13.30 5.23
CA ALA A 85 -8.24 -13.84 4.93
C ALA A 85 -9.40 -13.06 5.57
N TYR A 86 -9.18 -12.41 6.73
CA TYR A 86 -10.20 -11.65 7.47
C TYR A 86 -10.08 -10.14 7.28
N ILE A 87 -8.89 -9.63 6.97
CA ILE A 87 -8.65 -8.19 6.82
C ILE A 87 -8.79 -7.69 5.39
N ARG A 88 -8.71 -8.58 4.38
CA ARG A 88 -8.93 -8.21 2.97
C ARG A 88 -10.35 -7.65 2.78
N GLY A 89 -10.50 -6.72 1.84
CA GLY A 89 -11.72 -5.93 1.66
C GLY A 89 -11.76 -4.67 2.52
N LYS A 90 -10.73 -4.41 3.34
CA LYS A 90 -10.55 -3.17 4.09
C LYS A 90 -9.30 -2.46 3.62
N PHE A 91 -9.41 -1.15 3.45
CA PHE A 91 -8.33 -0.34 2.88
C PHE A 91 -7.16 -0.20 3.86
N PHE A 92 -6.01 -0.78 3.50
CA PHE A 92 -4.75 -0.66 4.25
C PHE A 92 -3.59 -0.17 3.37
N ALA A 93 -3.85 0.21 2.11
CA ALA A 93 -2.84 0.68 1.16
C ALA A 93 -1.64 -0.29 1.01
N GLY A 94 -1.88 -1.59 1.21
CA GLY A 94 -0.83 -2.61 1.18
C GLY A 94 0.20 -2.57 2.31
N PHE A 95 0.01 -1.72 3.33
CA PHE A 95 1.00 -1.58 4.41
C PHE A 95 1.01 -2.81 5.31
N ARG A 96 2.01 -3.67 5.07
CA ARG A 96 2.47 -4.86 5.79
C ARG A 96 2.75 -4.74 7.30
N THR A 97 3.51 -3.72 7.58
CA THR A 97 4.42 -3.70 8.71
C THR A 97 4.62 -2.25 9.12
N THR A 98 5.37 -2.06 10.19
CA THR A 98 5.94 -0.77 10.58
C THR A 98 6.99 -0.25 9.59
N SER A 99 7.14 -0.79 8.38
CA SER A 99 8.18 -0.41 7.41
C SER A 99 8.22 1.09 7.10
N ARG A 100 7.07 1.77 7.10
CA ARG A 100 7.00 3.23 6.98
C ARG A 100 7.63 3.94 8.20
N CYS A 101 7.31 3.48 9.40
CA CYS A 101 7.85 4.01 10.65
C CYS A 101 9.35 3.69 10.78
N GLU A 102 9.76 2.47 10.44
CA GLU A 102 11.16 2.03 10.41
C GLU A 102 11.97 2.78 9.36
N GLY A 103 11.39 3.00 8.17
CA GLY A 103 11.99 3.81 7.12
C GLY A 103 12.17 5.25 7.57
N LEU A 104 11.13 5.87 8.14
CA LEU A 104 11.24 7.21 8.71
C LEU A 104 12.29 7.26 9.85
N HIS A 105 12.25 6.30 10.76
CA HIS A 105 13.21 6.17 11.84
C HIS A 105 14.64 6.09 11.29
N SER A 106 14.88 5.25 10.28
CA SER A 106 16.20 5.10 9.64
C SER A 106 16.72 6.39 9.00
N VAL A 107 15.82 7.26 8.52
CA VAL A 107 16.18 8.59 8.03
C VAL A 107 16.49 9.50 9.20
N VAL A 108 15.59 9.60 10.18
CA VAL A 108 15.74 10.50 11.34
C VAL A 108 16.99 10.18 12.14
N THR A 109 17.31 8.92 12.38
CA THR A 109 18.51 8.50 13.13
C THR A 109 19.82 8.85 12.43
N ARG A 110 19.80 9.18 11.13
CA ARG A 110 21.00 9.69 10.42
C ARG A 110 21.27 11.16 10.71
N TYR A 111 20.26 11.89 11.17
CA TYR A 111 20.36 13.31 11.47
C TYR A 111 20.39 13.57 12.98
N VAL A 112 19.78 12.72 13.80
CA VAL A 112 19.66 12.94 15.25
C VAL A 112 20.52 11.95 16.02
N GLY A 113 21.37 12.47 16.93
CA GLY A 113 22.16 11.69 17.86
C GLY A 113 21.74 11.90 19.33
N LEU A 114 21.95 10.88 20.16
CA LEU A 114 21.61 10.91 21.60
C LEU A 114 22.43 11.95 22.41
N GLN A 115 23.56 12.40 21.87
CA GLN A 115 24.50 13.33 22.52
C GLN A 115 24.21 14.81 22.17
N TYR A 116 23.16 15.11 21.42
CA TYR A 116 22.87 16.46 20.97
C TYR A 116 22.18 17.28 22.06
N ASP A 117 22.64 18.52 22.25
CA ASP A 117 21.86 19.51 22.97
C ASP A 117 20.61 19.93 22.18
N LEU A 118 19.70 20.64 22.82
CA LEU A 118 18.42 21.01 22.21
C LEU A 118 18.60 21.83 20.92
N THR A 119 19.57 22.75 20.90
CA THR A 119 19.84 23.61 19.74
C THR A 119 20.33 22.77 18.56
N SER A 120 21.32 21.92 18.79
CA SER A 120 21.90 21.00 17.81
C SER A 120 20.84 20.03 17.28
N PHE A 121 19.98 19.52 18.16
CA PHE A 121 18.84 18.68 17.78
C PHE A 121 17.90 19.43 16.81
N VAL A 122 17.47 20.64 17.15
CA VAL A 122 16.54 21.42 16.31
C VAL A 122 17.14 21.69 14.93
N GLU A 123 18.42 22.10 14.87
CA GLU A 123 19.10 22.34 13.60
C GLU A 123 19.17 21.09 12.72
N HIS A 124 19.55 19.95 13.29
CA HIS A 124 19.68 18.71 12.54
C HIS A 124 18.34 18.12 12.14
N PHE A 125 17.33 18.26 13.01
CA PHE A 125 15.96 17.90 12.69
C PHE A 125 15.41 18.74 11.53
N GLN A 126 15.66 20.05 11.51
CA GLN A 126 15.28 20.92 10.38
C GLN A 126 15.98 20.49 9.08
N ARG A 127 17.25 20.10 9.13
CA ARG A 127 17.96 19.52 7.96
C ARG A 127 17.31 18.22 7.48
N CYS A 128 16.92 17.34 8.40
CA CYS A 128 16.18 16.12 8.08
C CYS A 128 14.86 16.44 7.38
N VAL A 129 14.08 17.40 7.88
CA VAL A 129 12.82 17.84 7.27
C VAL A 129 13.06 18.42 5.88
N ALA A 130 14.07 19.28 5.70
CA ALA A 130 14.42 19.85 4.39
C ALA A 130 14.79 18.75 3.38
N HIS A 131 15.56 17.74 3.81
CA HIS A 131 15.90 16.59 2.97
C HIS A 131 14.68 15.77 2.57
N LEU A 132 13.75 15.51 3.49
CA LEU A 132 12.50 14.81 3.19
C LEU A 132 11.63 15.58 2.19
N ARG A 133 11.52 16.91 2.34
CA ARG A 133 10.81 17.79 1.40
C ARG A 133 11.46 17.81 0.02
N PHE A 134 12.79 17.86 -0.04
CA PHE A 134 13.51 17.79 -1.31
C PHE A 134 13.26 16.46 -2.04
N LYS A 135 13.23 15.35 -1.30
CA LYS A 135 12.86 14.04 -1.86
C LYS A 135 11.41 14.00 -2.38
N GLU A 136 10.48 14.56 -1.62
CA GLU A 136 9.08 14.70 -2.06
C GLU A 136 8.98 15.53 -3.35
N PHE A 137 9.67 16.67 -3.40
CA PHE A 137 9.73 17.52 -4.60
C PHE A 137 10.25 16.77 -5.83
N ASN A 138 11.33 16.00 -5.68
CA ASN A 138 11.86 15.21 -6.79
C ASN A 138 10.88 14.12 -7.24
N ALA A 139 10.21 13.45 -6.30
CA ALA A 139 9.19 12.44 -6.64
C ALA A 139 7.96 13.06 -7.35
N ASP A 140 7.55 14.26 -6.95
CA ASP A 140 6.49 15.02 -7.65
C ASP A 140 6.92 15.42 -9.06
N TYR A 141 8.16 15.90 -9.19
CA TYR A 141 8.74 16.29 -10.46
C TYR A 141 8.84 15.09 -11.41
N GLU A 142 9.35 13.95 -10.95
CA GLU A 142 9.38 12.70 -11.72
C GLU A 142 7.98 12.22 -12.10
N SER A 143 7.00 12.35 -11.21
CA SER A 143 5.60 11.99 -11.52
C SER A 143 4.98 12.88 -12.59
N THR A 144 5.30 14.17 -12.59
CA THR A 144 4.66 15.16 -13.48
C THR A 144 5.38 15.27 -14.83
N CYS A 145 6.71 15.29 -14.79
CA CYS A 145 7.57 15.58 -15.94
C CYS A 145 8.32 14.34 -16.46
N GLY A 146 8.33 13.25 -15.70
CA GLY A 146 8.98 12.01 -16.13
C GLY A 146 8.29 11.44 -17.37
N VAL A 147 9.09 11.03 -18.35
CA VAL A 147 8.59 10.34 -19.54
C VAL A 147 8.60 8.83 -19.24
N PRO A 148 7.44 8.19 -19.07
CA PRO A 148 7.37 6.77 -18.83
C PRO A 148 7.80 6.02 -20.11
N ILE A 149 8.66 5.02 -19.96
CA ILE A 149 9.02 4.13 -21.06
C ILE A 149 7.99 3.00 -21.07
N MET A 150 7.29 2.83 -22.20
CA MET A 150 6.39 1.70 -22.39
C MET A 150 7.20 0.42 -22.54
N GLN A 151 6.86 -0.61 -21.77
CA GLN A 151 7.66 -1.83 -21.64
C GLN A 151 6.98 -3.07 -22.18
N THR A 152 5.68 -3.03 -22.48
CA THR A 152 4.94 -4.18 -23.01
C THR A 152 4.17 -3.82 -24.28
N CYS A 153 3.60 -4.85 -24.92
CA CYS A 153 2.77 -4.71 -26.11
C CYS A 153 1.38 -4.09 -25.84
N ILE A 154 1.09 -3.70 -24.60
CA ILE A 154 -0.21 -3.15 -24.17
C ILE A 154 -0.06 -1.63 -23.94
N GLU A 155 0.54 -0.95 -24.91
CA GLU A 155 1.03 0.44 -24.78
C GLU A 155 -0.07 1.44 -24.43
N LEU A 156 -1.29 1.27 -24.97
CA LEU A 156 -2.39 2.20 -24.71
C LEU A 156 -2.79 2.22 -23.23
N LEU A 157 -2.90 1.04 -22.61
CA LEU A 157 -3.20 0.91 -21.20
C LEU A 157 -2.05 1.44 -20.34
N GLU A 158 -0.81 1.11 -20.68
CA GLU A 158 0.37 1.63 -19.97
C GLU A 158 0.44 3.14 -19.99
N ARG A 159 0.21 3.75 -21.17
CA ARG A 159 0.22 5.20 -21.34
C ARG A 159 -0.86 5.85 -20.49
N PHE A 160 -2.09 5.33 -20.52
CA PHE A 160 -3.17 5.83 -19.68
C PHE A 160 -2.79 5.81 -18.19
N VAL A 161 -2.26 4.67 -17.71
CA VAL A 161 -1.87 4.52 -16.31
C VAL A 161 -0.73 5.48 -15.95
N ALA A 162 0.23 5.67 -16.84
CA ALA A 162 1.35 6.56 -16.62
C ALA A 162 0.96 8.04 -16.62
N GLU A 163 -0.10 8.42 -17.33
CA GLU A 163 -0.68 9.77 -17.31
C GLU A 163 -1.42 10.04 -15.99
N VAL A 164 -2.16 9.04 -15.49
CA VAL A 164 -3.05 9.19 -14.32
C VAL A 164 -2.33 9.01 -12.98
N TYR A 165 -1.55 7.93 -12.82
CA TYR A 165 -0.93 7.59 -11.54
C TYR A 165 0.38 8.33 -11.29
N THR A 166 0.74 8.50 -10.01
CA THR A 166 2.10 8.94 -9.65
C THR A 166 3.14 7.93 -10.13
N HIS A 167 4.39 8.36 -10.31
CA HIS A 167 5.44 7.52 -10.89
C HIS A 167 5.60 6.18 -10.15
N GLU A 168 5.66 6.22 -8.82
CA GLU A 168 5.77 5.02 -7.97
C GLU A 168 4.59 4.06 -8.12
N ILE A 169 3.37 4.60 -8.26
CA ILE A 169 2.17 3.77 -8.46
C ILE A 169 2.14 3.19 -9.87
N PHE A 170 2.58 3.94 -10.89
CA PHE A 170 2.78 3.41 -12.23
C PHE A 170 3.74 2.20 -12.22
N LEU A 171 4.92 2.32 -11.59
CA LEU A 171 5.88 1.21 -11.46
C LEU A 171 5.26 0.00 -10.74
N LEU A 172 4.50 0.24 -9.68
CA LEU A 172 3.79 -0.82 -8.97
C LEU A 172 2.74 -1.50 -9.85
N PHE A 173 1.96 -0.73 -10.61
CA PHE A 173 0.97 -1.25 -11.57
C PHE A 173 1.64 -2.07 -12.68
N MET A 174 2.80 -1.64 -13.20
CA MET A 174 3.57 -2.39 -14.19
C MET A 174 3.95 -3.79 -13.69
N SER A 175 4.24 -3.94 -12.40
CA SER A 175 4.45 -5.26 -11.80
C SER A 175 3.20 -6.14 -11.82
N PHE A 176 2.00 -5.54 -11.80
CA PHE A 176 0.71 -6.25 -11.84
C PHE A 176 0.34 -6.60 -13.27
N LEU A 177 0.56 -5.68 -14.20
CA LEU A 177 0.41 -5.89 -15.65
C LEU A 177 1.29 -7.05 -16.13
N SER A 178 2.57 -7.06 -15.75
CA SER A 178 3.50 -8.16 -16.05
C SER A 178 2.98 -9.51 -15.51
N ARG A 179 2.49 -9.54 -14.26
CA ARG A 179 1.91 -10.76 -13.68
C ARG A 179 0.60 -11.20 -14.33
N ALA A 180 -0.18 -10.26 -14.89
CA ALA A 180 -1.42 -10.56 -15.60
C ALA A 180 -1.17 -11.45 -16.82
N GLY A 181 0.01 -11.34 -17.47
CA GLY A 181 0.41 -12.25 -18.56
C GLY A 181 0.46 -13.73 -18.17
N SER A 182 0.59 -14.04 -16.88
CA SER A 182 0.54 -15.42 -16.37
C SER A 182 -0.85 -15.89 -15.94
N MET A 183 -1.88 -15.05 -16.10
CA MET A 183 -3.27 -15.36 -15.76
C MET A 183 -4.00 -15.91 -16.99
N ARG A 184 -5.04 -16.72 -16.77
CA ARG A 184 -5.91 -17.25 -17.82
C ARG A 184 -7.37 -17.12 -17.42
N VAL A 185 -8.21 -16.68 -18.33
CA VAL A 185 -9.67 -16.79 -18.20
C VAL A 185 -10.07 -18.19 -18.64
N LEU A 186 -10.74 -18.93 -17.76
CA LEU A 186 -11.19 -20.30 -18.01
C LEU A 186 -12.65 -20.34 -18.49
N ASN A 187 -13.49 -19.48 -17.95
CA ASN A 187 -14.90 -19.42 -18.26
C ASN A 187 -15.44 -18.00 -18.06
N ILE A 188 -16.53 -17.68 -18.75
CA ILE A 188 -17.28 -16.43 -18.63
C ILE A 188 -18.75 -16.80 -18.44
N GLU A 189 -19.28 -16.46 -17.27
CA GLU A 189 -20.69 -16.62 -16.93
C GLU A 189 -21.38 -15.26 -17.13
N ASN A 190 -22.36 -15.18 -18.01
CA ASN A 190 -23.10 -13.94 -18.27
C ASN A 190 -24.47 -13.97 -17.59
N ASN A 191 -24.74 -12.96 -16.77
CA ASN A 191 -26.06 -12.63 -16.26
C ASN A 191 -26.54 -11.32 -16.90
N ASN A 192 -27.82 -10.96 -16.75
CA ASN A 192 -28.41 -9.78 -17.41
C ASN A 192 -27.62 -8.47 -17.16
N ASP A 193 -27.02 -8.30 -15.98
CA ASP A 193 -26.34 -7.05 -15.60
C ASP A 193 -24.83 -7.19 -15.36
N CYS A 194 -24.28 -8.40 -15.36
CA CYS A 194 -22.87 -8.64 -15.08
C CYS A 194 -22.29 -9.84 -15.86
N SER A 195 -21.05 -9.69 -16.33
CA SER A 195 -20.21 -10.79 -16.80
C SER A 195 -19.22 -11.19 -15.72
N LYS A 196 -19.25 -12.46 -15.33
CA LYS A 196 -18.37 -13.05 -14.32
C LYS A 196 -17.30 -13.90 -14.97
N TYR A 197 -16.06 -13.46 -14.85
CA TYR A 197 -14.88 -14.12 -15.39
C TYR A 197 -14.26 -15.02 -14.34
N ILE A 198 -14.10 -16.31 -14.65
CA ILE A 198 -13.37 -17.26 -13.82
C ILE A 198 -11.91 -17.28 -14.28
N VAL A 199 -11.00 -16.86 -13.42
CA VAL A 199 -9.59 -16.64 -13.74
C VAL A 199 -8.69 -17.52 -12.88
N CYS A 200 -7.67 -18.13 -13.48
CA CYS A 200 -6.65 -18.91 -12.76
C CYS A 200 -5.24 -18.51 -13.17
N LYS A 201 -4.25 -18.87 -12.34
CA LYS A 201 -2.85 -18.69 -12.71
C LYS A 201 -2.38 -19.88 -13.56
N HIS A 202 -1.57 -19.62 -14.58
CA HIS A 202 -0.93 -20.67 -15.38
C HIS A 202 -0.20 -21.68 -14.47
N GLY A 203 -0.40 -22.97 -14.74
CA GLY A 203 0.14 -24.07 -13.92
C GLY A 203 -0.54 -24.28 -12.56
N ARG A 204 -1.63 -23.55 -12.24
CA ARG A 204 -2.38 -23.69 -10.98
C ARG A 204 -3.90 -23.61 -11.20
N PRO A 205 -4.51 -24.58 -11.89
CA PRO A 205 -5.95 -24.57 -12.20
C PRO A 205 -6.85 -24.65 -10.95
N ASP A 206 -6.37 -25.25 -9.86
CA ASP A 206 -7.17 -25.42 -8.63
C ASP A 206 -7.39 -24.11 -7.84
N PHE A 207 -6.68 -23.04 -8.20
CA PHE A 207 -6.79 -21.74 -7.57
C PHE A 207 -7.54 -20.79 -8.49
N LEU A 208 -8.85 -20.71 -8.26
CA LEU A 208 -9.78 -19.89 -9.05
C LEU A 208 -10.08 -18.57 -8.33
N TRP A 209 -10.11 -17.50 -9.10
CA TRP A 209 -10.64 -16.20 -8.70
C TRP A 209 -11.79 -15.83 -9.64
N THR A 210 -12.68 -14.97 -9.15
CA THR A 210 -13.75 -14.40 -9.96
C THR A 210 -13.51 -12.91 -10.12
N VAL A 211 -13.71 -12.41 -11.33
CA VAL A 211 -13.79 -10.98 -11.61
C VAL A 211 -15.17 -10.72 -12.18
N GLU A 212 -15.96 -9.93 -11.47
CA GLU A 212 -17.30 -9.53 -11.89
C GLU A 212 -17.21 -8.17 -12.53
N PHE A 213 -17.70 -8.07 -13.76
CA PHE A 213 -17.78 -6.86 -14.55
C PHE A 213 -19.26 -6.54 -14.75
N CYS A 214 -19.77 -5.57 -14.01
CA CYS A 214 -21.18 -5.19 -14.02
C CYS A 214 -21.42 -3.93 -14.87
N GLN A 215 -22.70 -3.60 -15.10
CA GLN A 215 -23.11 -2.31 -15.64
C GLN A 215 -22.51 -1.15 -14.80
N GLU A 216 -22.37 0.03 -15.41
CA GLU A 216 -21.68 1.20 -14.83
C GLU A 216 -20.18 1.02 -14.61
N GLU A 217 -19.56 0.04 -15.28
CA GLU A 217 -18.13 -0.29 -15.16
C GLU A 217 -17.69 -0.60 -13.73
N ILE A 218 -18.61 -1.12 -12.90
CA ILE A 218 -18.29 -1.61 -11.56
C ILE A 218 -17.58 -2.95 -11.70
N ILE A 219 -16.30 -2.99 -11.31
CA ILE A 219 -15.46 -4.17 -11.42
C ILE A 219 -15.03 -4.63 -10.05
N MET A 220 -15.41 -5.85 -9.69
CA MET A 220 -15.09 -6.47 -8.41
C MET A 220 -14.25 -7.72 -8.63
N CYS A 221 -13.35 -8.02 -7.69
CA CYS A 221 -12.55 -9.23 -7.75
C CYS A 221 -12.58 -9.94 -6.41
N SER A 222 -12.76 -11.27 -6.43
CA SER A 222 -12.84 -12.07 -5.20
C SER A 222 -11.57 -12.03 -4.33
N CYS A 223 -10.44 -11.59 -4.88
CA CYS A 223 -9.21 -11.37 -4.09
C CYS A 223 -9.27 -10.12 -3.19
N LEU A 224 -10.25 -9.24 -3.39
CA LEU A 224 -10.48 -8.01 -2.63
C LEU A 224 -9.28 -7.04 -2.55
N ARG A 225 -8.35 -7.15 -3.52
CA ARG A 225 -7.13 -6.32 -3.54
C ARG A 225 -7.41 -4.90 -4.01
N MET A 226 -8.42 -4.67 -4.85
CA MET A 226 -8.80 -3.31 -5.22
C MET A 226 -9.27 -2.53 -3.99
N GLU A 227 -10.08 -3.16 -3.15
CA GLU A 227 -10.63 -2.63 -1.91
C GLU A 227 -9.56 -2.47 -0.84
N SER A 228 -8.57 -3.37 -0.82
CA SER A 228 -7.51 -3.36 0.21
C SER A 228 -6.34 -2.43 -0.12
N PHE A 229 -6.01 -2.27 -1.41
CA PHE A 229 -4.84 -1.52 -1.88
C PHE A 229 -5.23 -0.27 -2.68
N GLY A 230 -6.39 -0.27 -3.32
CA GLY A 230 -6.85 0.80 -4.21
C GLY A 230 -6.27 0.77 -5.62
N ILE A 231 -5.68 -0.36 -6.02
CA ILE A 231 -5.03 -0.53 -7.33
C ILE A 231 -5.52 -1.86 -7.93
N PRO A 232 -5.87 -1.89 -9.24
CA PRO A 232 -6.33 -3.11 -9.89
C PRO A 232 -5.33 -4.26 -9.75
N CYS A 233 -5.80 -5.43 -9.31
CA CYS A 233 -4.94 -6.60 -9.21
C CYS A 233 -4.67 -7.25 -10.57
N GLU A 234 -3.68 -8.13 -10.65
CA GLU A 234 -3.36 -8.86 -11.89
C GLU A 234 -4.54 -9.64 -12.52
N ARG A 235 -5.58 -10.01 -11.74
CA ARG A 235 -6.78 -10.68 -12.28
C ARG A 235 -7.69 -9.68 -13.00
N ILE A 236 -7.90 -8.51 -12.40
CA ILE A 236 -8.67 -7.42 -13.02
C ILE A 236 -7.97 -6.98 -14.30
N VAL A 237 -6.65 -6.74 -14.22
CA VAL A 237 -5.85 -6.33 -15.38
C VAL A 237 -5.94 -7.37 -16.51
N LYS A 238 -5.90 -8.68 -16.21
CA LYS A 238 -6.11 -9.71 -17.23
C LYS A 238 -7.46 -9.58 -17.94
N VAL A 239 -8.53 -9.34 -17.20
CA VAL A 239 -9.87 -9.17 -17.77
C VAL A 239 -9.96 -7.89 -18.60
N LEU A 240 -9.36 -6.79 -18.17
CA LEU A 240 -9.30 -5.56 -18.97
C LEU A 240 -8.61 -5.80 -20.31
N VAL A 241 -7.46 -6.46 -20.29
CA VAL A 241 -6.68 -6.79 -21.50
C VAL A 241 -7.45 -7.73 -22.43
N ASP A 242 -8.13 -8.76 -21.91
CA ASP A 242 -8.92 -9.68 -22.74
C ASP A 242 -10.17 -9.04 -23.35
N LYS A 243 -10.65 -7.95 -22.75
CA LYS A 243 -11.74 -7.13 -23.29
C LYS A 243 -11.25 -5.98 -24.18
N ASP A 244 -9.94 -5.90 -24.46
CA ASP A 244 -9.32 -4.81 -25.22
C ASP A 244 -9.56 -3.41 -24.61
N ILE A 245 -9.74 -3.35 -23.28
CA ILE A 245 -9.93 -2.10 -22.56
C ILE A 245 -8.58 -1.41 -22.38
N CYS A 246 -8.43 -0.28 -23.07
CA CYS A 246 -7.21 0.52 -23.09
C CYS A 246 -7.20 1.66 -22.07
N VAL A 247 -8.33 1.93 -21.42
CA VAL A 247 -8.52 3.01 -20.44
C VAL A 247 -9.11 2.39 -19.19
N ILE A 248 -8.45 2.55 -18.03
CA ILE A 248 -8.97 1.94 -16.79
C ILE A 248 -10.25 2.69 -16.39
N PRO A 249 -11.36 1.97 -16.13
CA PRO A 249 -12.58 2.55 -15.61
C PRO A 249 -12.36 3.43 -14.38
N PRO A 250 -13.09 4.56 -14.24
CA PRO A 250 -12.96 5.43 -13.07
C PRO A 250 -13.19 4.72 -11.73
N SER A 251 -14.04 3.69 -11.71
CA SER A 251 -14.29 2.83 -10.54
C SER A 251 -13.03 2.14 -9.98
N LEU A 252 -12.00 2.01 -10.83
CA LEU A 252 -10.73 1.37 -10.54
C LEU A 252 -9.58 2.37 -10.30
N VAL A 253 -9.85 3.67 -10.31
CA VAL A 253 -8.86 4.75 -10.11
C VAL A 253 -9.21 5.51 -8.83
N LEU A 254 -8.38 5.36 -7.78
CA LEU A 254 -8.54 6.16 -6.56
C LEU A 254 -7.68 7.42 -6.61
N ASP A 255 -8.28 8.58 -6.35
CA ASP A 255 -7.62 9.90 -6.35
C ASP A 255 -6.30 9.93 -5.59
N ARG A 256 -6.22 9.23 -4.46
CA ARG A 256 -5.04 9.19 -3.60
C ARG A 256 -3.77 8.64 -4.28
N TRP A 257 -3.93 7.92 -5.38
CA TRP A 257 -2.85 7.31 -6.17
C TRP A 257 -2.53 8.09 -7.44
N THR A 258 -3.32 9.13 -7.74
CA THR A 258 -3.19 9.95 -8.94
C THR A 258 -2.23 11.11 -8.73
N LYS A 259 -1.74 11.68 -9.84
CA LYS A 259 -0.90 12.89 -9.83
C LYS A 259 -1.65 14.12 -9.29
N THR A 260 -2.99 14.11 -9.35
CA THR A 260 -3.86 15.21 -8.91
C THR A 260 -4.23 15.14 -7.43
N VAL A 261 -3.64 14.21 -6.65
CA VAL A 261 -3.95 14.08 -5.22
C VAL A 261 -3.73 15.40 -4.44
N LYS A 262 -2.69 16.17 -4.79
CA LYS A 262 -2.38 17.43 -4.07
C LYS A 262 -3.37 18.54 -4.40
N SER A 263 -3.88 18.62 -5.63
CA SER A 263 -4.93 19.59 -5.96
C SER A 263 -6.22 19.27 -5.22
N ALA A 264 -6.60 17.99 -5.12
CA ALA A 264 -7.79 17.56 -4.38
C ALA A 264 -7.69 17.86 -2.86
N LEU A 265 -6.49 17.81 -2.27
CA LEU A 265 -6.28 18.12 -0.85
C LEU A 265 -6.28 19.62 -0.53
N ASN A 266 -5.94 20.47 -1.51
CA ASN A 266 -5.92 21.93 -1.32
C ASN A 266 -7.34 22.52 -1.20
N ASP A 267 -8.36 21.81 -1.69
CA ASP A 267 -9.77 22.22 -1.56
C ASP A 267 -10.37 21.84 -0.19
N ALA A 268 -9.76 20.92 0.57
CA ALA A 268 -10.41 20.28 1.72
C ALA A 268 -9.93 20.76 3.11
N SER A 269 -8.81 21.47 3.25
CA SER A 269 -8.41 22.00 4.58
C SER A 269 -7.34 23.11 4.54
N GLY A 270 -7.55 24.19 5.29
CA GLY A 270 -6.60 25.32 5.41
C GLY A 270 -5.26 24.99 6.08
N PHE A 271 -5.14 23.86 6.79
CA PHE A 271 -3.95 23.50 7.58
C PHE A 271 -2.74 23.11 6.71
N THR A 272 -2.96 22.49 5.55
CA THR A 272 -1.91 22.17 4.56
C THR A 272 -1.45 23.40 3.79
N ARG A 273 -2.35 24.38 3.60
CA ARG A 273 -2.05 25.64 2.93
C ARG A 273 -0.96 26.40 3.70
N ASP A 274 -1.05 26.46 5.02
CA ASP A 274 -0.06 27.15 5.85
C ASP A 274 1.30 26.46 5.83
N ALA A 275 1.38 25.12 5.94
CA ALA A 275 2.67 24.42 5.93
C ALA A 275 3.41 24.52 4.57
N VAL A 276 2.68 24.47 3.45
CA VAL A 276 3.24 24.60 2.10
C VAL A 276 3.64 26.05 1.79
N VAL A 277 2.80 27.02 2.19
CA VAL A 277 3.08 28.45 2.02
C VAL A 277 4.26 28.88 2.91
N ILE A 278 4.31 28.44 4.17
CA ILE A 278 5.43 28.70 5.09
C ILE A 278 6.73 28.09 4.56
N SER A 279 6.70 26.89 3.96
CA SER A 279 7.89 26.29 3.34
C SER A 279 8.37 27.10 2.12
N ARG A 280 7.46 27.46 1.21
CA ARG A 280 7.81 28.27 0.03
C ARG A 280 8.33 29.66 0.42
N GLN A 281 7.75 30.30 1.43
CA GLN A 281 8.22 31.59 1.96
C GLN A 281 9.56 31.47 2.67
N SER A 282 9.82 30.38 3.40
CA SER A 282 11.11 30.12 4.05
C SER A 282 12.24 29.96 3.03
N ASP A 283 12.01 29.24 1.92
CA ASP A 283 13.00 29.08 0.86
C ASP A 283 13.22 30.39 0.09
N LEU A 284 12.15 31.16 -0.17
CA LEU A 284 12.25 32.51 -0.75
C LEU A 284 13.06 33.46 0.15
N MET A 285 12.86 33.37 1.46
CA MET A 285 13.53 34.22 2.45
C MET A 285 15.01 33.85 2.61
N LYS A 286 15.37 32.56 2.45
CA LYS A 286 16.77 32.13 2.32
C LYS A 286 17.41 32.65 1.04
N PHE A 287 16.72 32.57 -0.08
CA PHE A 287 17.22 33.05 -1.37
C PHE A 287 17.41 34.57 -1.34
N SER A 288 16.46 35.31 -0.77
CA SER A 288 16.56 36.78 -0.58
C SER A 288 17.73 37.17 0.32
N LYS A 289 17.99 36.43 1.42
CA LYS A 289 19.17 36.66 2.27
C LYS A 289 20.49 36.41 1.55
N GLN A 290 20.56 35.38 0.70
CA GLN A 290 21.75 35.10 -0.12
C GLN A 290 21.96 36.21 -1.16
N LEU A 291 20.89 36.66 -1.82
CA LEU A 291 20.93 37.75 -2.78
C LEU A 291 21.42 39.06 -2.14
N ALA A 292 20.90 39.41 -0.96
CA ALA A 292 21.30 40.59 -0.20
C ALA A 292 22.79 40.52 0.24
N ALA A 293 23.27 39.35 0.64
CA ALA A 293 24.66 39.15 1.03
C ALA A 293 25.65 39.23 -0.15
N VAL A 294 25.20 38.88 -1.37
CA VAL A 294 25.98 39.04 -2.60
C VAL A 294 25.96 40.49 -3.07
N ALA A 295 24.79 41.14 -3.06
CA ALA A 295 24.64 42.55 -3.43
C ALA A 295 25.45 43.50 -2.52
N ALA A 296 25.57 43.19 -1.23
CA ALA A 296 26.39 43.95 -0.27
C ALA A 296 27.91 43.79 -0.48
N LYS A 297 28.36 42.91 -1.38
CA LYS A 297 29.78 42.64 -1.67
C LYS A 297 30.25 43.18 -3.03
N VAL A 298 29.36 43.79 -3.80
CA VAL A 298 29.73 44.50 -5.03
C VAL A 298 29.93 45.97 -4.65
N PRO A 299 31.13 46.55 -4.85
CA PRO A 299 31.41 47.95 -4.51
C PRO A 299 30.60 48.93 -5.36
#